data_AF-A0A529F6R4-F1
#
_entry.id   AF-A0A529F6R4-F1
#
_cell.length_a   1.000
_cell.length_b   1.000
_cell.length_c   1.000
_cell.angle_alpha   90.00
_cell.angle_beta   90.00
_cell.angle_gamma   90.00
#
_symmetry.space_group_name_H-M   'P 1'
#
loop_
_entity.id
_entity.type
_entity.pdbx_description
1 polymer ?
#
loop_
_entity_poly.entity_id
_entity_poly.type
_entity_poly.pdbx_seq_one_letter_code
_entity_poly.pdbx_strand_id
1 'polypeptide(L)' 'MPALAQTPALSDVRQAIVRYLIDNIGRPSISISEVNHSVRRMFPLCELTDWELGDLIARRAIDAGFAIDFDATDP' A
#
# COMPACT_ATOMS: atom_id res chain seq x y z
N MET A 1 1.27 -29.81 12.63
CA MET A 1 0.28 -28.97 11.91
C MET A 1 1.07 -28.15 10.91
N PRO A 2 0.90 -28.32 9.58
CA PRO A 2 1.52 -27.38 8.67
C PRO A 2 0.75 -26.07 8.81
N ALA A 3 1.44 -25.01 9.23
CA ALA A 3 0.91 -23.67 9.12
C ALA A 3 0.63 -23.46 7.63
N LEU A 4 -0.65 -23.47 7.26
CA LEU A 4 -1.09 -22.95 5.97
C LEU A 4 -0.36 -21.63 5.81
N ALA A 5 0.43 -21.49 4.76
CA ALA A 5 0.92 -20.19 4.33
C ALA A 5 -0.35 -19.40 3.98
N GLN A 6 -0.92 -18.76 5.00
CA GLN A 6 -2.14 -17.99 4.88
C GLN A 6 -1.75 -16.87 3.93
N THR A 7 -2.30 -16.93 2.72
CA THR A 7 -2.28 -15.76 1.84
C THR A 7 -2.78 -14.60 2.69
N PRO A 8 -2.03 -13.50 2.76
CA PRO A 8 -2.40 -12.40 3.61
C PRO A 8 -3.81 -11.97 3.21
N ALA A 9 -4.71 -11.97 4.19
CA ALA A 9 -6.10 -11.64 3.91
C ALA A 9 -6.13 -10.20 3.38
N LEU A 10 -7.06 -9.91 2.48
CA LEU A 10 -7.23 -8.55 1.95
C LEU A 10 -7.34 -7.49 3.07
N SER A 11 -7.86 -7.87 4.23
CA SER A 11 -7.88 -7.04 5.44
C SER A 11 -6.50 -6.70 5.99
N ASP A 12 -5.55 -7.64 6.00
CA ASP A 12 -4.19 -7.42 6.50
C ASP A 12 -3.44 -6.41 5.63
N VAL A 13 -3.61 -6.55 4.30
CA VAL A 13 -3.04 -5.63 3.31
C VAL A 13 -3.62 -4.23 3.49
N ARG A 14 -4.94 -4.11 3.66
CA ARG A 14 -5.60 -2.82 3.93
C ARG A 14 -5.09 -2.18 5.21
N GLN A 15 -4.93 -2.97 6.27
CA GLN A 15 -4.45 -2.47 7.55
C GLN A 15 -2.99 -1.99 7.45
N ALA A 16 -2.14 -2.68 6.71
CA ALA A 16 -0.77 -2.24 6.47
C ALA A 16 -0.68 -0.94 5.68
N ILE A 17 -1.54 -0.76 4.65
CA ILE A 17 -1.63 0.51 3.91
C ILE A 17 -2.02 1.64 4.86
N VAL A 18 -3.07 1.45 5.68
CA VAL A 18 -3.51 2.46 6.65
C VAL A 18 -2.41 2.77 7.68
N ARG A 19 -1.71 1.74 8.16
CA ARG A 19 -0.57 1.90 9.08
C ARG A 19 0.53 2.75 8.45
N TYR A 20 0.87 2.46 7.19
CA TYR A 20 1.86 3.24 6.43
C TYR A 20 1.45 4.71 6.30
N LEU A 21 0.17 4.98 6.01
CA LEU A 21 -0.35 6.36 5.94
C LEU A 21 -0.25 7.07 7.30
N ILE A 22 -0.63 6.40 8.39
CA ILE A 22 -0.55 6.96 9.74
C ILE A 22 0.90 7.29 10.12
N ASP A 23 1.82 6.37 9.86
CA ASP A 23 3.24 6.56 10.15
C ASP A 23 3.84 7.71 9.29
N ASN A 24 3.20 8.04 8.16
CA ASN A 24 3.59 9.13 7.25
C ASN A 24 2.73 10.40 7.36
N ILE A 25 1.89 10.58 8.39
CA ILE A 25 1.06 11.80 8.59
C ILE A 25 1.85 13.10 8.53
N GLY A 26 3.14 13.07 8.86
CA GLY A 26 4.02 14.24 8.74
C GLY A 26 4.37 14.65 7.30
N ARG A 27 4.04 13.85 6.28
CA ARG A 27 4.33 14.13 4.87
C ARG A 27 3.06 14.64 4.17
N PRO A 28 3.14 15.75 3.40
CA PRO A 28 1.99 16.30 2.68
C PRO A 28 1.56 15.43 1.49
N SER A 29 2.44 14.56 1.00
CA SER A 29 2.19 13.67 -0.12
C SER A 29 2.79 12.28 0.12
N ILE A 30 2.28 11.30 -0.61
CA ILE A 30 2.80 9.93 -0.64
C ILE A 30 3.00 9.48 -2.09
N SER A 31 3.99 8.62 -2.35
CA SER A 31 4.16 7.95 -3.64
C SER A 31 3.46 6.59 -3.62
N ILE A 32 2.61 6.31 -4.62
CA ILE A 32 1.97 5.01 -4.77
C ILE A 32 3.03 3.91 -4.96
N SER A 33 4.06 4.17 -5.76
CA SER A 33 5.16 3.23 -6.03
C SER A 33 5.86 2.81 -4.74
N GLU A 34 6.14 3.77 -3.86
CA GLU A 34 6.81 3.56 -2.57
C GLU A 34 5.97 2.69 -1.63
N VAL A 35 4.67 3.02 -1.51
CA VAL A 35 3.74 2.28 -0.66
C VAL A 35 3.54 0.87 -1.22
N ASN A 36 3.41 0.74 -2.54
CA ASN A 36 3.23 -0.55 -3.22
C ASN A 36 4.44 -1.46 -3.00
N HIS A 37 5.66 -0.96 -3.21
CA HIS A 37 6.88 -1.72 -2.93
C HIS A 37 6.98 -2.14 -1.45
N SER A 38 6.61 -1.25 -0.53
CA SER A 38 6.61 -1.54 0.91
C SER A 38 5.64 -2.66 1.27
N VAL A 39 4.41 -2.59 0.75
CA VAL A 39 3.37 -3.60 0.98
C VAL A 39 3.74 -4.93 0.32
N ARG A 40 4.34 -4.93 -0.88
CA ARG A 40 4.87 -6.13 -1.53
C ARG A 40 5.99 -6.80 -0.75
N ARG A 41 6.87 -6.02 -0.13
CA ARG A 41 7.93 -6.55 0.74
C ARG A 41 7.35 -7.20 2.00
N MET A 42 6.28 -6.63 2.55
CA MET A 42 5.62 -7.13 3.76
C MET A 42 4.68 -8.33 3.46
N PHE A 43 4.13 -8.37 2.26
CA PHE A 43 3.20 -9.40 1.78
C PHE A 43 3.63 -9.93 0.40
N PRO A 44 4.73 -10.70 0.33
CA PRO A 44 5.22 -11.25 -0.94
C PRO A 44 4.23 -12.26 -1.55
N LEU A 45 3.34 -12.83 -0.73
CA LEU A 45 2.29 -13.77 -1.14
C LEU A 45 0.94 -13.08 -1.44
N CYS A 46 0.90 -11.75 -1.49
CA CYS A 46 -0.31 -11.01 -1.85
C CYS A 46 -0.66 -11.26 -3.32
N GLU A 47 -1.86 -11.80 -3.56
CA GLU A 47 -2.37 -12.10 -4.91
C GLU A 47 -2.85 -10.84 -5.65
N LEU A 48 -2.99 -9.70 -4.97
CA LEU A 48 -3.38 -8.44 -5.61
C LEU A 48 -2.32 -8.02 -6.61
N THR A 49 -2.78 -7.54 -7.76
CA THR A 49 -1.92 -6.90 -8.75
C THR A 49 -1.41 -5.55 -8.24
N ASP A 50 -0.31 -5.07 -8.82
CA ASP A 50 0.23 -3.75 -8.48
C ASP A 50 -0.79 -2.63 -8.76
N TRP A 51 -1.65 -2.83 -9.76
CA TRP A 51 -2.75 -1.94 -10.09
C TRP A 51 -3.84 -1.92 -9.00
N GLU A 52 -4.33 -3.08 -8.58
CA GLU A 52 -5.35 -3.18 -7.51
C GLU A 52 -4.83 -2.64 -6.18
N LEU A 53 -3.55 -2.89 -5.89
CA LEU A 53 -2.90 -2.33 -4.72
C LEU A 53 -2.78 -0.81 -4.82
N GLY A 54 -2.40 -0.30 -6.00
CA GLY A 54 -2.32 1.13 -6.28
C GLY A 54 -3.67 1.83 -6.12
N ASP A 55 -4.76 1.26 -6.64
CA ASP A 55 -6.12 1.79 -6.46
C ASP A 55 -6.52 1.86 -4.99
N LEU A 56 -6.26 0.80 -4.22
CA LEU A 56 -6.52 0.76 -2.79
C LEU A 56 -5.70 1.82 -2.03
N ILE A 57 -4.42 1.98 -2.37
CA ILE A 57 -3.55 2.99 -1.76
C ILE A 57 -4.08 4.38 -2.08
N ALA A 58 -4.38 4.66 -3.35
CA ALA A 58 -4.84 5.97 -3.79
C ALA A 58 -6.13 6.38 -3.09
N ARG A 59 -7.11 5.46 -3.04
CA ARG A 59 -8.39 5.70 -2.38
C ARG A 59 -8.22 6.02 -0.90
N ARG A 60 -7.37 5.26 -0.20
CA ARG A 60 -7.10 5.46 1.24
C ARG A 60 -6.31 6.73 1.52
N ALA A 61 -5.36 7.08 0.64
CA ALA A 61 -4.60 8.30 0.74
C ALA A 61 -5.52 9.53 0.63
N ILE A 62 -6.41 9.52 -0.37
CA ILE A 62 -7.40 10.59 -0.57
C ILE A 62 -8.35 10.68 0.62
N ASP A 63 -8.89 9.55 1.09
CA ASP A 63 -9.75 9.52 2.29
C ASP A 63 -9.05 10.11 3.53
N ALA A 64 -7.73 9.90 3.64
CA ALA A 64 -6.92 10.43 4.74
C ALA A 64 -6.38 11.86 4.50
N GLY A 65 -6.68 12.46 3.34
CA GLY A 65 -6.29 13.84 3.01
C GLY A 65 -4.86 14.00 2.48
N PHE A 66 -4.20 12.91 2.08
CA PHE A 66 -2.87 12.97 1.47
C PHE A 66 -2.98 13.34 -0.01
N ALA A 67 -2.03 14.15 -0.48
CA ALA A 67 -1.80 14.29 -1.91
C ALA A 67 -1.09 13.04 -2.45
N ILE A 68 -1.50 12.59 -3.63
CA ILE A 68 -0.81 11.50 -4.32
C ILE A 68 0.27 12.11 -5.21
N ASP A 69 1.51 11.74 -4.91
CA ASP A 69 2.64 11.99 -5.78
C ASP A 69 2.69 10.84 -6.80
N PHE A 70 2.31 11.15 -8.04
CA PHE A 70 2.49 10.23 -9.15
C PHE A 70 3.95 10.34 -9.52
N ASP A 71 4.74 9.41 -8.97
CA ASP A 71 6.16 9.21 -9.23
C ASP A 71 6.47 9.63 -10.68
N ALA A 72 6.96 10.86 -10.84
CA ALA A 72 7.24 11.39 -12.14
C ALA A 72 8.40 10.54 -12.65
N THR A 73 8.12 9.62 -13.56
CA THR A 73 9.16 9.01 -14.38
C THR A 73 9.89 10.16 -15.05
N ASP A 74 11.01 10.59 -14.46
CA ASP A 74 11.98 11.43 -15.11
C ASP A 74 12.36 10.69 -16.42
N PRO A 75 12.23 11.36 -17.58
CA PRO A 75 12.34 10.73 -18.90
C PRO A 75 13.70 10.11 -19.23
#